data_AF-A0AA96X5H5-F1
#
_entry.id   AF-A0AA96X5H5-F1
#
_cell.length_a   1.000
_cell.length_b   1.000
_cell.length_c   1.000
_cell.angle_alpha   90.00
_cell.angle_beta   90.00
_cell.angle_gamma   90.00
#
_symmetry.space_group_name_H-M   'P 1'
#
loop_
_entity.id
_entity.type
_entity.pdbx_description
1 polymer ?
#
loop_
_entity_poly.entity_id
_entity_poly.type
_entity_poly.pdbx_seq_one_letter_code
_entity_poly.pdbx_strand_id
1 'polypeptide(L)'
;MHSTSVLILVGVLGMTLGAFLAFLAVRGRTSVERSEELEQRLREANNKLEDFQLQVNDHFDQTSQLVHNLTESYKEVHEYLSNSALRLSSQDIGRQMLKAGSGKLKDNDEKLQDIEPPRDWAPKEPGAKGTLAEDYGLEKEAHESS
;
A
#
# COMPACT_ATOMS: atom_id res chain seq x y z
N MET A 1 46.32 -60.36 43.90
CA MET A 1 45.35 -59.23 44.00
C MET A 1 45.11 -58.51 42.65
N HIS A 2 45.55 -59.05 41.50
CA HIS A 2 45.47 -58.34 40.21
C HIS A 2 44.15 -58.52 39.45
N SER A 3 43.38 -59.58 39.73
CA SER A 3 42.15 -59.91 38.98
C SER A 3 41.04 -58.87 39.13
N THR A 4 40.84 -58.33 40.34
CA THR A 4 39.81 -57.30 40.61
C THR A 4 40.14 -55.95 39.98
N SER A 5 41.41 -55.57 39.96
CA SER A 5 41.88 -54.32 39.33
C SER A 5 41.67 -54.34 37.82
N VAL A 6 41.90 -55.47 37.16
CA VAL A 6 41.69 -55.63 35.71
C VAL A 6 40.21 -55.52 35.35
N LEU A 7 39.31 -56.13 36.14
CA LEU A 7 37.87 -56.04 35.92
C LEU A 7 37.34 -54.61 36.03
N ILE A 8 37.82 -53.85 37.02
CA ILE A 8 37.45 -52.43 37.18
C ILE A 8 37.95 -51.61 35.98
N LEU A 9 39.18 -51.84 35.52
CA LEU A 9 39.78 -51.09 34.42
C LEU A 9 39.03 -51.35 33.10
N VAL A 10 38.67 -52.60 32.81
CA VAL A 10 37.86 -52.95 31.63
C VAL A 10 36.46 -52.34 31.72
N GLY A 11 35.83 -52.35 32.90
CA GLY A 11 34.53 -51.73 33.11
C GLY A 11 34.54 -50.23 32.86
N VAL A 12 35.54 -49.52 33.39
CA VAL A 12 35.73 -48.08 33.16
C VAL A 12 36.01 -47.80 31.69
N LEU A 13 36.89 -48.59 31.05
CA LEU A 13 37.22 -48.42 29.64
C LEU A 13 35.97 -48.61 28.76
N GLY A 14 35.19 -49.67 29.01
CA GLY A 14 33.93 -49.92 28.31
C GLY A 14 32.90 -48.82 28.52
N MET A 15 32.77 -48.30 29.74
CA MET A 15 31.86 -47.20 30.06
C MET A 15 32.28 -45.91 29.38
N THR A 16 33.57 -45.59 29.34
CA THR A 16 34.08 -44.39 28.65
C THR A 16 33.89 -44.48 27.14
N LEU A 17 34.17 -45.64 26.53
CA LEU A 17 33.95 -45.88 25.10
C LEU A 17 32.46 -45.83 24.76
N GLY A 18 31.60 -46.45 25.57
CA GLY A 18 30.15 -46.41 25.39
C GLY A 18 29.58 -45.00 25.51
N ALA A 19 29.99 -44.25 26.53
CA ALA A 19 29.58 -42.85 26.71
C ALA A 19 30.08 -41.96 25.56
N PHE A 20 31.30 -42.17 25.07
CA PHE A 20 31.86 -41.43 23.95
C PHE A 20 31.06 -41.66 22.66
N LEU A 21 30.74 -42.91 22.33
CA LEU A 21 29.93 -43.25 21.16
C LEU A 21 28.49 -42.73 21.28
N ALA A 22 27.87 -42.85 22.46
CA ALA A 22 26.53 -42.32 22.70
C ALA A 22 26.48 -40.79 22.55
N PHE A 23 27.49 -40.08 23.05
CA PHE A 23 27.59 -38.63 22.91
C PHE A 23 27.70 -38.21 21.43
N LEU A 24 28.53 -38.91 20.65
CA LEU A 24 28.68 -38.66 19.21
C LEU A 24 27.38 -38.91 18.44
N ALA A 25 26.67 -39.99 18.77
CA ALA A 25 25.39 -40.33 18.14
C ALA A 25 24.29 -39.29 18.44
N VAL A 26 24.20 -38.80 19.68
CA VAL A 26 23.24 -37.74 20.06
C VAL A 26 23.56 -36.43 19.34
N ARG A 27 24.84 -36.07 19.25
CA ARG A 27 25.26 -34.84 18.57
C ARG A 27 24.99 -34.88 17.06
N GLY A 28 25.17 -36.03 16.41
CA GLY A 28 24.84 -36.22 14.99
C GLY A 28 23.34 -36.09 14.69
N ARG A 29 22.47 -36.58 15.57
CA ARG A 29 21.01 -36.47 15.42
C ARG A 29 20.52 -35.02 15.42
N THR A 30 20.97 -34.23 16.40
CA THR A 30 20.57 -32.81 16.51
C THR A 30 21.01 -31.95 15.32
N SER A 31 22.09 -32.29 14.60
CA SER A 31 22.44 -31.59 13.37
C SER A 31 21.51 -31.90 12.20
N VAL A 32 21.06 -33.16 12.08
CA VAL A 32 20.15 -33.60 11.00
C VAL A 32 18.76 -33.00 11.18
N GLU A 33 18.24 -33.01 12.41
CA GLU A 33 16.95 -32.38 12.73
C GLU A 33 16.94 -30.88 12.40
N ARG A 34 18.01 -30.16 12.75
CA ARG A 34 18.12 -28.74 12.39
C ARG A 34 18.19 -28.51 10.89
N SER A 35 18.92 -29.33 10.13
CA SER A 35 18.94 -29.19 8.67
C SER A 35 17.57 -29.44 8.05
N GLU A 36 16.82 -30.42 8.54
CA GLU A 36 15.47 -30.71 8.06
C GLU A 36 14.51 -29.57 8.36
N GLU A 37 14.58 -28.99 9.57
CA GLU A 37 13.78 -27.83 9.95
C GLU A 37 14.10 -26.60 9.08
N LEU A 38 15.38 -26.33 8.80
CA LEU A 38 15.78 -25.23 7.91
C LEU A 38 15.25 -25.45 6.49
N GLU A 39 15.32 -26.68 5.99
CA GLU A 39 14.81 -27.03 4.67
C GLU A 39 13.28 -26.90 4.59
N GLN A 40 12.57 -27.30 5.65
CA GLN A 40 11.12 -27.09 5.78
C GLN A 40 10.78 -25.60 5.79
N ARG A 41 11.48 -24.78 6.58
CA ARG A 41 11.27 -23.32 6.62
C ARG A 41 11.52 -22.67 5.26
N LEU A 42 12.54 -23.12 4.52
CA LEU A 42 12.80 -22.65 3.16
C LEU A 42 11.67 -23.03 2.20
N ARG A 43 11.20 -24.28 2.26
CA ARG A 43 10.04 -24.72 1.47
C ARG A 43 8.80 -23.89 1.78
N GLU A 44 8.47 -23.70 3.05
CA GLU A 44 7.33 -22.88 3.48
C GLU A 44 7.45 -21.43 3.01
N ALA A 45 8.64 -20.83 3.09
CA ALA A 45 8.87 -19.46 2.63
C ALA A 45 8.70 -19.33 1.12
N ASN A 46 9.23 -20.28 0.34
CA ASN A 46 9.06 -20.31 -1.11
C ASN A 46 7.59 -20.49 -1.50
N ASN A 47 6.88 -21.41 -0.85
CA ASN A 47 5.45 -21.63 -1.10
C ASN A 47 4.63 -20.36 -0.82
N LYS A 48 4.90 -19.66 0.30
CA LYS A 48 4.24 -18.38 0.62
C LYS A 48 4.52 -17.31 -0.43
N LEU A 49 5.72 -17.30 -1.00
CA LEU A 49 6.10 -16.34 -2.04
C LEU A 49 5.36 -16.65 -3.34
N GLU A 50 5.26 -17.93 -3.72
CA GLU A 50 4.47 -18.38 -4.86
C GLU A 50 2.98 -18.03 -4.70
N ASP A 51 2.39 -18.33 -3.54
CA ASP A 51 1.00 -17.97 -3.23
C ASP A 51 0.77 -16.45 -3.30
N PHE A 52 1.71 -15.66 -2.78
CA PHE A 52 1.64 -14.20 -2.86
C PHE A 52 1.71 -13.70 -4.32
N GLN A 53 2.61 -14.28 -5.14
CA GLN A 53 2.69 -13.94 -6.56
C GLN A 53 1.39 -14.26 -7.31
N LEU A 54 0.78 -15.41 -7.02
CA LEU A 54 -0.51 -15.80 -7.60
C LEU A 54 -1.63 -14.84 -7.18
N GLN A 55 -1.71 -14.49 -5.90
CA GLN A 55 -2.72 -13.56 -5.38
C GLN A 55 -2.57 -12.15 -5.98
N VAL A 56 -1.33 -11.66 -6.12
CA VAL A 56 -1.06 -10.37 -6.75
C VAL A 56 -1.50 -10.38 -8.21
N ASN A 57 -1.19 -11.45 -8.95
CA ASN A 57 -1.59 -11.58 -10.34
C ASN A 57 -3.13 -11.59 -10.51
N ASP A 58 -3.83 -12.36 -9.67
CA ASP A 58 -5.30 -12.38 -9.65
C ASP A 58 -5.90 -10.99 -9.35
N HIS A 59 -5.33 -10.27 -8.38
CA HIS A 59 -5.78 -8.92 -8.05
C HIS A 59 -5.55 -7.93 -9.19
N PHE A 60 -4.41 -8.02 -9.89
CA PHE A 60 -4.14 -7.18 -11.05
C PHE A 60 -5.03 -7.51 -12.24
N ASP A 61 -5.36 -8.79 -12.45
CA ASP A 61 -6.32 -9.19 -13.49
C ASP A 61 -7.71 -8.62 -13.21
N GLN A 62 -8.22 -8.81 -11.99
CA GLN A 62 -9.50 -8.24 -11.55
C GLN A 62 -9.52 -6.70 -11.65
N THR A 63 -8.43 -6.05 -11.23
CA THR A 63 -8.30 -4.59 -11.32
C THR A 63 -8.28 -4.12 -12.78
N SER A 64 -7.57 -4.82 -13.66
CA SER A 64 -7.54 -4.52 -15.10
C SER A 64 -8.94 -4.60 -15.71
N GLN A 65 -9.71 -5.64 -15.36
CA GLN A 65 -11.11 -5.77 -15.81
C GLN A 65 -11.98 -4.61 -15.29
N LEU A 66 -11.83 -4.22 -14.02
CA LEU A 66 -12.60 -3.11 -13.46
C LEU A 66 -12.23 -1.76 -14.10
N VAL A 67 -10.95 -1.51 -14.34
CA VAL A 67 -10.45 -0.31 -15.04
C VAL A 67 -10.93 -0.29 -16.50
N HIS A 68 -10.98 -1.44 -17.16
CA HIS A 68 -11.53 -1.56 -18.50
C HIS A 68 -13.00 -1.15 -18.54
N ASN A 69 -13.82 -1.71 -17.64
CA ASN A 69 -15.24 -1.38 -17.53
C ASN A 69 -15.44 0.11 -17.23
N LEU A 70 -14.63 0.69 -16.32
CA LEU A 70 -14.67 2.12 -16.03
C LEU A 70 -14.34 2.96 -17.26
N THR A 71 -13.34 2.54 -18.05
CA THR A 71 -12.95 3.24 -19.28
C THR A 71 -14.07 3.19 -20.33
N GLU A 72 -14.76 2.05 -20.45
CA GLU A 72 -15.91 1.90 -21.34
C GLU A 72 -17.06 2.81 -20.91
N SER A 73 -17.45 2.78 -19.63
CA SER A 73 -18.48 3.67 -19.09
C SER A 73 -18.12 5.15 -19.24
N TYR A 74 -16.85 5.53 -19.07
CA TYR A 74 -16.38 6.90 -19.32
C TYR A 74 -16.59 7.32 -20.79
N LYS A 75 -16.22 6.44 -21.74
CA LYS A 75 -16.43 6.70 -23.17
C LYS A 75 -17.91 6.86 -23.51
N GLU A 76 -18.76 5.99 -22.97
CA GLU A 76 -20.21 6.05 -23.19
C GLU A 76 -20.80 7.38 -22.67
N VAL A 77 -20.45 7.79 -21.46
CA VAL A 77 -20.89 9.08 -20.89
C VAL A 77 -20.39 10.24 -21.75
N HIS A 78 -19.14 10.21 -22.19
CA HIS A 78 -18.58 11.25 -23.06
C HIS A 78 -19.31 11.34 -24.41
N GLU A 79 -19.59 10.20 -25.04
CA GLU A 79 -20.35 10.14 -26.28
C GLU A 79 -21.78 10.64 -26.09
N TYR A 80 -22.45 10.26 -24.99
CA TYR A 80 -23.77 10.76 -24.64
C TYR A 80 -23.81 12.28 -24.45
N LEU A 81 -22.83 12.84 -23.75
CA LEU A 81 -22.69 14.29 -23.57
C LEU A 81 -22.44 15.00 -24.90
N SER A 82 -21.58 14.44 -25.76
CA SER A 82 -21.28 14.99 -27.08
C SER A 82 -22.53 15.01 -27.97
N ASN A 83 -23.25 13.89 -28.04
CA ASN A 83 -24.51 13.78 -28.77
C ASN A 83 -25.60 14.70 -28.20
N SER A 84 -25.68 14.84 -26.88
CA SER A 84 -26.62 15.74 -26.21
C SER A 84 -26.29 17.20 -26.48
N ALA A 85 -25.02 17.58 -26.45
CA ALA A 85 -24.58 18.93 -26.79
C ALA A 85 -24.92 19.29 -28.23
N LEU A 86 -24.73 18.38 -29.19
CA LEU A 86 -25.15 18.57 -30.58
C LEU A 86 -26.68 18.72 -30.70
N ARG A 87 -27.45 17.90 -29.99
CA ARG A 87 -28.91 17.96 -30.00
C ARG A 87 -29.46 19.23 -29.33
N LEU A 88 -28.88 19.67 -28.22
CA LEU A 88 -29.28 20.87 -27.50
C LEU A 88 -28.79 22.17 -28.16
N SER A 89 -27.63 22.13 -28.84
CA SER A 89 -27.12 23.27 -29.62
C SER A 89 -27.72 23.37 -31.02
N SER A 90 -28.56 22.40 -31.41
CA SER A 90 -29.28 22.45 -32.68
C SER A 90 -30.03 23.78 -32.81
N GLN A 91 -29.97 24.33 -34.02
CA GLN A 91 -30.39 25.70 -34.36
C GLN A 91 -31.83 26.02 -33.95
N ASP A 92 -32.69 25.01 -33.76
CA ASP A 92 -34.07 25.13 -33.31
C ASP A 92 -34.19 25.60 -31.87
N ILE A 93 -33.39 25.08 -30.93
CA ILE A 93 -33.37 25.55 -29.54
C ILE A 93 -32.72 26.92 -29.44
N GLY A 94 -31.64 27.15 -30.20
CA GLY A 94 -31.03 28.47 -30.32
C GLY A 94 -32.03 29.53 -30.80
N ARG A 95 -32.85 29.21 -31.82
CA ARG A 95 -33.94 30.08 -32.29
C ARG A 95 -35.07 30.23 -31.28
N GLN A 96 -35.42 29.18 -30.53
CA GLN A 96 -36.47 29.23 -29.51
C GLN A 96 -36.05 30.07 -28.30
N MET A 97 -34.78 29.97 -27.87
CA MET A 97 -34.15 30.84 -26.87
C MET A 97 -34.00 32.28 -27.37
N LEU A 98 -33.59 32.52 -28.62
CA LEU A 98 -33.55 33.87 -29.19
C LEU A 98 -34.94 34.50 -29.23
N LYS A 99 -35.96 33.72 -29.58
CA LYS A 99 -37.36 34.17 -29.63
C LYS A 99 -37.95 34.39 -28.24
N ALA A 100 -37.60 33.56 -27.25
CA ALA A 100 -37.98 33.75 -25.85
C ALA A 100 -37.23 34.92 -25.16
N GLY A 101 -35.95 35.13 -25.52
CA GLY A 101 -35.08 36.19 -25.00
C GLY A 101 -35.17 37.53 -25.73
N SER A 102 -35.85 37.58 -26.88
CA SER A 102 -36.15 38.83 -27.60
C SER A 102 -37.07 39.80 -26.84
N GLY A 103 -37.56 39.40 -25.66
CA GLY A 103 -38.11 40.29 -24.64
C GLY A 103 -37.01 41.11 -23.96
N LYS A 104 -36.47 42.10 -24.69
CA LYS A 104 -35.77 43.31 -24.19
C LYS A 104 -35.05 43.16 -22.83
N LEU A 105 -33.91 42.47 -22.83
CA LEU A 105 -32.97 42.51 -21.71
C LEU A 105 -32.36 43.91 -21.63
N LYS A 106 -32.68 44.64 -20.56
CA LYS A 106 -32.02 45.91 -20.22
C LYS A 106 -30.59 45.61 -19.79
N ASP A 107 -29.67 46.10 -20.58
CA ASP A 107 -28.25 46.18 -20.29
C ASP A 107 -28.03 46.90 -18.95
N ASN A 108 -27.68 46.14 -17.90
CA ASN A 108 -27.19 46.66 -16.63
C ASN A 108 -25.74 46.19 -16.49
N ASP A 109 -24.88 46.74 -17.35
CA ASP A 109 -23.46 46.43 -17.46
C ASP A 109 -22.61 46.94 -16.27
N GLU A 110 -23.22 47.54 -15.26
CA GLU A 110 -22.50 48.20 -14.15
C GLU A 110 -22.06 47.28 -13.00
N LYS A 111 -22.32 45.96 -13.05
CA LYS A 111 -22.02 45.05 -11.92
C LYS A 111 -21.07 43.89 -12.17
N LEU A 112 -20.45 43.79 -13.36
CA LEU A 112 -19.57 42.66 -13.72
C LEU A 112 -18.07 42.96 -13.61
N GLN A 113 -17.67 44.19 -13.23
CA GLN A 113 -16.25 44.56 -13.16
C GLN A 113 -15.52 44.08 -11.89
N ASP A 114 -16.21 43.48 -10.93
CA ASP A 114 -15.64 43.21 -9.59
C ASP A 114 -15.67 41.73 -9.16
N ILE A 115 -15.80 40.81 -10.11
CA ILE A 115 -15.69 39.37 -9.83
C ILE A 115 -14.24 38.94 -10.10
N GLU A 116 -13.35 39.19 -9.15
CA GLU A 116 -12.04 38.53 -9.15
C GLU A 116 -12.19 37.05 -8.76
N PRO A 117 -11.51 36.12 -9.46
CA PRO A 117 -11.48 34.72 -9.06
C PRO A 117 -10.87 34.60 -7.66
N PRO A 118 -11.42 33.74 -6.78
CA PRO A 118 -10.93 33.59 -5.41
C PRO A 118 -9.44 33.26 -5.46
N ARG A 119 -8.64 34.17 -4.90
CA ARG A 119 -7.20 34.01 -4.82
C ARG A 119 -6.90 33.00 -3.72
N ASP A 120 -6.55 31.78 -4.12
CA ASP A 120 -6.08 30.69 -3.23
C ASP A 120 -4.71 30.96 -2.57
N TRP A 121 -4.22 32.20 -2.59
CA TRP A 121 -3.04 32.61 -1.85
C TRP A 121 -3.50 33.58 -0.76
N ALA A 122 -3.65 33.09 0.47
CA ALA A 122 -3.71 33.98 1.62
C ALA A 122 -2.33 34.68 1.76
N PRO A 123 -2.26 36.03 1.78
CA PRO A 123 -1.01 36.70 2.14
C PRO A 123 -0.68 36.31 3.59
N LYS A 124 0.40 35.55 3.75
CA LYS A 124 0.90 35.16 5.07
C LYS A 124 1.49 36.41 5.74
N GLU A 125 1.15 36.65 7.00
CA GLU A 125 1.83 37.68 7.78
C GLU A 125 3.34 37.36 7.87
N PRO A 126 4.22 38.37 7.96
CA PRO A 126 5.66 38.14 8.00
C PRO A 126 6.04 37.25 9.20
N GLY A 127 6.36 35.98 8.93
CA GLY A 127 6.69 34.99 9.95
C GLY A 127 5.66 33.85 10.12
N ALA A 128 4.51 33.92 9.45
CA ALA A 128 3.52 32.84 9.49
C ALA A 128 3.97 31.63 8.64
N LYS A 129 4.18 30.49 9.30
CA LYS A 129 4.55 29.22 8.65
C LYS A 129 3.37 28.63 7.89
N GLY A 130 3.64 27.98 6.75
CA GLY A 130 2.58 27.41 5.90
C GLY A 130 1.86 26.24 6.55
N THR A 131 0.64 25.96 6.08
CA THR A 131 -0.17 24.79 6.47
C THR A 131 0.47 23.44 6.09
N LEU A 132 1.56 23.46 5.33
CA LEU A 132 2.37 22.32 4.95
C LEU A 132 3.76 22.32 5.61
N ALA A 133 4.00 23.21 6.57
CA ALA A 133 5.26 23.21 7.31
C ALA A 133 5.30 21.98 8.25
N GLU A 134 6.47 21.36 8.36
CA GLU A 134 6.68 20.10 9.10
C GLU A 134 6.41 20.23 10.61
N ASP A 135 6.35 21.46 11.11
CA ASP A 135 6.07 21.84 12.48
C ASP A 135 4.66 22.43 12.68
N TYR A 136 3.81 22.40 11.64
CA TYR A 136 2.45 22.90 11.73
C TYR A 136 1.62 22.03 12.68
N GLY A 137 1.19 22.62 13.79
CA GLY A 137 0.44 21.92 14.85
C GLY A 137 1.31 21.23 15.91
N LEU A 138 2.63 21.45 15.91
CA LEU A 138 3.53 20.94 16.94
C LEU A 138 3.95 22.08 17.89
N GLU A 139 3.10 22.39 18.87
CA GLU A 139 3.50 23.25 19.98
C GLU A 139 4.47 22.48 20.87
N LYS A 140 5.73 22.93 20.89
CA LYS A 140 6.75 22.40 21.78
C LYS A 140 6.46 22.95 23.16
N GLU A 141 5.68 22.23 23.97
CA GLU A 141 5.56 22.56 25.39
C GLU A 141 6.96 22.53 26.00
N ALA A 142 7.45 23.72 26.36
CA ALA A 142 8.68 23.88 27.10
C ALA A 142 8.41 23.31 28.50
N HIS A 143 8.79 22.05 28.69
CA HIS A 143 8.95 21.46 30.00
C HIS A 143 10.00 22.30 30.75
N GLU A 144 9.53 23.27 31.51
CA GLU A 144 10.29 24.00 32.52
C GLU A 144 10.85 22.97 33.51
N SER A 145 12.18 22.87 33.54
CA SER A 145 12.90 22.20 34.62
C SER A 145 13.41 23.30 35.55
N SER A 146 12.88 23.34 36.77
CA SER A 146 13.45 24.01 37.93
C SER A 146 13.10 23.21 39.16
#